data_AF-A0A659UED3-F1
#
_entry.id   AF-A0A659UED3-F1
#
_cell.length_a   1.000
_cell.length_b   1.000
_cell.length_c   1.000
_cell.angle_alpha   90.00
_cell.angle_beta   90.00
_cell.angle_gamma   90.00
#
_symmetry.space_group_name_H-M   'P 1'
#
loop_
_entity.id
_entity.type
_entity.pdbx_description
1 polymer ?
#
loop_
_entity_poly.entity_id
_entity_poly.type
_entity_poly.pdbx_seq_one_letter_code
_entity_poly.pdbx_strand_id
1 'polypeptide(L)'
;RLYRGAHSTHIYELTATTRSRLAPFRRAQFRLAGRLAKSWQEHDAIVTAILRGDSAAAGAAAKDHVAIVSVASAVFAVGEQPSGPRAATPFAATLSGK
;
A
#
# COMPACT_ATOMS: atom_id res chain seq x y z
N ARG A 1 -9.61 -12.37 -1.60
CA ARG A 1 -11.03 -12.77 -1.75
C ARG A 1 -11.95 -11.55 -1.77
N LEU A 2 -11.74 -10.54 -0.91
CA LEU A 2 -12.50 -9.28 -0.87
C LEU A 2 -12.88 -8.68 -2.24
N TYR A 3 -11.89 -8.43 -3.12
CA TYR A 3 -12.14 -7.76 -4.41
C TYR A 3 -13.02 -8.56 -5.38
N ARG A 4 -13.11 -9.89 -5.24
CA ARG A 4 -14.05 -10.69 -6.04
C ARG A 4 -15.50 -10.52 -5.59
N GLY A 5 -15.72 -10.10 -4.33
CA GLY A 5 -17.06 -9.79 -3.79
C GLY A 5 -17.72 -8.57 -4.40
N ALA A 6 -17.00 -7.77 -5.20
CA ALA A 6 -17.60 -6.71 -6.01
C ALA A 6 -18.36 -7.24 -7.23
N HIS A 7 -18.27 -8.55 -7.52
CA HIS A 7 -18.92 -9.21 -8.67
C HIS A 7 -18.69 -8.49 -10.01
N SER A 8 -17.54 -7.82 -10.14
CA SER A 8 -17.13 -7.09 -11.34
C SER A 8 -15.68 -7.39 -11.65
N THR A 9 -15.46 -8.00 -12.82
CA THR A 9 -14.11 -8.33 -13.33
C THR A 9 -13.25 -7.07 -13.45
N HIS A 10 -13.83 -5.98 -13.94
CA HIS A 10 -13.12 -4.71 -14.10
C HIS A 10 -12.61 -4.16 -12.77
N ILE A 11 -13.46 -4.14 -11.73
CA ILE A 11 -13.07 -3.67 -10.39
C ILE A 11 -12.00 -4.56 -9.76
N TYR A 12 -12.13 -5.88 -9.96
CA TYR A 12 -11.14 -6.85 -9.49
C TYR A 12 -9.75 -6.58 -10.12
N GLU A 13 -9.70 -6.45 -11.44
CA GLU A 13 -8.45 -6.22 -12.19
C GLU A 13 -7.80 -4.88 -11.85
N LEU A 14 -8.60 -3.82 -11.81
CA LEU A 14 -8.13 -2.47 -11.46
C LEU A 14 -7.50 -2.46 -10.06
N THR A 15 -8.16 -3.08 -9.09
CA THR A 15 -7.70 -3.10 -7.70
C THR A 15 -6.46 -3.98 -7.54
N ALA A 16 -6.43 -5.15 -8.18
CA ALA A 16 -5.28 -6.05 -8.15
C ALA A 16 -4.04 -5.40 -8.79
N THR A 17 -4.22 -4.76 -9.95
CA THR A 17 -3.14 -4.07 -10.68
C THR A 17 -2.59 -2.91 -9.86
N THR A 18 -3.47 -2.07 -9.31
CA THR A 18 -3.08 -0.94 -8.46
C THR A 18 -2.29 -1.42 -7.24
N ARG A 19 -2.78 -2.45 -6.53
CA ARG A 19 -2.08 -3.03 -5.37
C ARG A 19 -0.71 -3.59 -5.73
N SER A 20 -0.58 -4.21 -6.90
CA SER A 20 0.71 -4.74 -7.39
C SER A 20 1.71 -3.61 -7.65
N ARG A 21 1.30 -2.55 -8.34
CA ARG A 21 2.15 -1.38 -8.63
C ARG A 21 2.60 -0.66 -7.35
N LEU A 22 1.75 -0.64 -6.32
CA LEU A 22 2.08 -0.02 -5.03
C LEU A 22 2.83 -0.96 -4.06
N ALA A 23 3.11 -2.21 -4.46
CA ALA A 23 3.79 -3.20 -3.63
C ALA A 23 5.12 -2.71 -3.02
N PRO A 24 6.00 -1.98 -3.75
CA PRO A 24 7.28 -1.51 -3.22
C PRO A 24 7.13 -0.54 -2.04
N PHE A 25 6.05 0.22 -1.98
CA PHE A 25 5.82 1.26 -0.96
C PHE A 25 5.13 0.74 0.30
N ARG A 26 4.58 -0.48 0.29
CA ARG A 26 3.77 -0.98 1.41
C ARG A 26 4.50 -1.01 2.76
N ARG A 27 5.82 -1.21 2.76
CA ARG A 27 6.62 -1.27 4.00
C ARG A 27 6.95 0.10 4.57
N ALA A 28 6.86 1.16 3.78
CA ALA A 28 7.21 2.52 4.19
C ALA A 28 6.33 2.98 5.37
N GLN A 29 5.02 2.82 5.26
CA GLN A 29 4.05 3.24 6.29
C GLN A 29 4.26 2.63 7.70
N PHE A 30 4.93 1.48 7.81
CA PHE A 30 5.11 0.75 9.08
C PHE A 30 6.40 1.07 9.82
N ARG A 31 7.24 1.95 9.26
CA ARG A 31 8.47 2.43 9.92
C ARG A 31 8.20 3.52 10.96
N LEU A 32 6.99 4.08 10.97
CA LEU A 32 6.53 4.99 12.02
C LEU A 32 6.02 4.17 13.23
N ALA A 33 6.47 4.54 14.42
CA ALA A 33 6.05 3.91 15.67
C ALA A 33 4.51 3.93 15.81
N GLY A 34 3.93 2.83 16.31
CA GLY A 34 2.49 2.68 16.53
C GLY A 34 1.62 2.49 15.28
N ARG A 35 2.16 2.65 14.06
CA ARG A 35 1.36 2.52 12.82
C ARG A 35 0.87 1.12 12.53
N LEU A 36 1.55 0.09 13.02
CA LEU A 36 1.06 -1.29 12.88
C LEU A 36 -0.27 -1.48 13.61
N ALA A 37 -0.34 -1.07 14.89
CA ALA A 37 -1.58 -1.16 15.68
C ALA A 37 -2.70 -0.31 15.09
N LYS A 38 -2.37 0.91 14.64
CA LYS A 38 -3.34 1.79 13.97
C LYS A 38 -3.88 1.18 12.67
N SER A 39 -3.01 0.59 11.85
CA SER A 39 -3.41 -0.07 10.62
C SER A 39 -4.36 -1.23 10.88
N TRP A 40 -4.16 -2.00 11.95
CA TRP A 40 -5.10 -3.04 12.36
C TRP A 40 -6.51 -2.49 12.64
N GLN A 41 -6.61 -1.40 13.40
CA GLN A 41 -7.89 -0.76 13.72
C GLN A 41 -8.60 -0.23 12.46
N GLU A 42 -7.84 0.37 11.54
CA GLU A 42 -8.38 0.84 10.26
C GLU A 42 -8.96 -0.31 9.42
N HIS A 43 -8.26 -1.45 9.34
CA HIS A 43 -8.74 -2.62 8.61
C HIS A 43 -9.95 -3.28 9.30
N ASP A 44 -9.95 -3.34 10.63
CA ASP A 44 -11.06 -3.90 11.42
C ASP A 44 -12.37 -3.12 11.18
N ALA A 45 -12.30 -1.79 11.12
CA ALA A 45 -13.45 -0.94 10.80
C ALA A 45 -14.04 -1.26 9.41
N ILE A 46 -13.18 -1.43 8.39
CA ILE A 46 -13.62 -1.78 7.03
C ILE A 46 -14.31 -3.14 7.02
N VAL A 47 -13.68 -4.17 7.61
CA VAL A 47 -14.23 -5.53 7.61
C VAL A 47 -15.53 -5.59 8.39
N THR A 48 -15.61 -4.93 9.54
CA THR A 48 -16.82 -4.86 10.37
C THR A 48 -17.99 -4.23 9.61
N ALA A 49 -17.75 -3.11 8.90
CA ALA A 49 -18.80 -2.48 8.09
C ALA A 49 -19.29 -3.40 6.96
N ILE A 50 -18.36 -4.10 6.28
CA ILE A 50 -18.70 -5.07 5.22
C ILE A 50 -19.55 -6.22 5.78
N LEU A 51 -19.16 -6.79 6.92
CA LEU A 51 -19.89 -7.90 7.55
C LEU A 51 -21.29 -7.50 8.02
N ARG A 52 -21.49 -6.21 8.35
CA ARG A 52 -22.81 -5.64 8.69
C ARG A 52 -23.66 -5.30 7.48
N GLY A 53 -23.12 -5.40 6.27
CA GLY A 53 -23.80 -4.98 5.04
C GLY A 53 -23.92 -3.45 4.89
N ASP A 54 -23.18 -2.67 5.68
CA ASP A 54 -23.19 -1.21 5.62
C ASP A 54 -22.17 -0.72 4.58
N SER A 55 -22.65 -0.57 3.34
CA SER A 55 -21.82 -0.16 2.21
C SER A 55 -21.28 1.27 2.35
N ALA A 56 -22.05 2.18 2.97
CA ALA A 56 -21.65 3.56 3.16
C ALA A 56 -20.51 3.66 4.18
N ALA A 57 -20.66 3.00 5.33
CA ALA A 57 -19.60 2.94 6.35
C ALA A 57 -18.34 2.24 5.83
N ALA A 58 -18.49 1.17 5.05
CA ALA A 58 -17.36 0.47 4.44
C ALA A 58 -16.58 1.38 3.47
N GLY A 59 -17.30 2.15 2.65
CA GLY A 59 -16.70 3.12 1.72
C GLY A 59 -15.97 4.26 2.44
N ALA A 60 -16.58 4.81 3.49
CA ALA A 60 -15.97 5.85 4.32
C ALA A 60 -14.68 5.35 5.00
N ALA A 61 -14.75 4.21 5.68
CA ALA A 61 -13.60 3.61 6.36
C ALA A 61 -12.46 3.28 5.38
N ALA A 62 -12.78 2.78 4.17
CA ALA A 62 -11.77 2.50 3.15
C ALA A 62 -11.08 3.77 2.63
N LYS A 63 -11.84 4.86 2.46
CA LYS A 63 -11.31 6.16 2.06
C LYS A 63 -10.38 6.74 3.14
N ASP A 64 -10.81 6.69 4.40
CA ASP A 64 -10.03 7.18 5.53
C ASP A 64 -8.73 6.40 5.70
N HIS A 65 -8.77 5.08 5.56
CA HIS A 65 -7.58 4.23 5.56
C HIS A 65 -6.55 4.70 4.52
N VAL A 66 -6.96 4.90 3.27
CA VAL A 66 -6.04 5.35 2.21
C VAL A 66 -5.47 6.75 2.50
N ALA A 67 -6.29 7.68 2.99
CA ALA A 67 -5.84 9.02 3.36
C ALA A 67 -4.78 8.98 4.47
N ILE A 68 -5.01 8.18 5.53
CA ILE A 68 -4.09 8.02 6.65
C ILE A 68 -2.77 7.37 6.21
N VAL A 69 -2.84 6.36 5.34
CA VAL A 69 -1.65 5.71 4.75
C VAL A 69 -0.85 6.66 3.86
N SER A 70 -1.53 7.53 3.09
CA SER A 70 -0.88 8.54 2.25
C SER A 70 0.01 9.48 3.07
N VAL A 71 -0.51 10.02 4.18
CA VAL A 71 0.26 10.89 5.09
C VAL A 71 1.45 10.15 5.71
N ALA A 72 1.29 8.89 6.12
CA ALA A 72 2.40 8.08 6.63
C ALA A 72 3.49 7.83 5.58
N SER A 73 3.09 7.68 4.32
CA SER A 73 3.99 7.31 3.23
C SER A 73 4.68 8.53 2.62
N ALA A 74 4.07 9.72 2.71
CA ALA A 74 4.63 10.97 2.20
C ALA A 74 6.01 11.29 2.80
N VAL A 75 6.21 10.97 4.10
CA VAL A 75 7.51 11.10 4.78
C VAL A 75 8.62 10.31 4.07
N PHE A 76 8.28 9.21 3.41
CA PHE A 76 9.23 8.40 2.63
C PHE A 76 9.40 8.86 1.19
N ALA A 77 8.34 9.41 0.58
CA ALA A 77 8.40 9.92 -0.79
C ALA A 77 9.30 11.17 -0.92
N VAL A 78 9.42 11.96 0.15
CA VAL A 78 10.24 13.18 0.20
C VAL A 78 11.75 12.90 0.34
N GLY A 79 12.14 11.64 0.56
CA GLY A 79 13.53 11.22 0.29
C GLY A 79 14.57 11.72 1.29
N GLU A 80 14.34 11.62 2.59
CA GLU A 80 15.47 11.64 3.53
C GLU A 80 16.10 10.24 3.55
N GLN A 81 17.08 10.04 2.67
CA GLN A 81 18.07 8.97 2.82
C GLN A 81 18.99 9.38 3.98
N PRO A 82 19.21 8.55 5.03
CA PRO A 82 20.30 8.82 5.94
C PRO A 82 21.59 8.89 5.11
N SER A 83 22.33 9.99 5.25
CA SER A 83 23.61 10.25 4.61
C SER A 83 24.68 9.30 5.15
N GLY A 84 24.55 8.01 4.80
CA GLY A 84 25.60 7.01 4.93
C GLY A 84 26.42 6.93 3.64
N PRO A 85 27.73 6.64 3.71
CA PRO A 85 28.60 6.66 2.54
C PRO A 85 28.11 5.67 1.49
N ARG A 86 27.82 6.18 0.29
CA ARG A 86 27.31 5.41 -0.85
C ARG A 86 28.43 4.52 -1.39
N ALA A 87 28.39 3.22 -1.10
CA ALA A 87 29.24 2.25 -1.79
C ALA A 87 28.80 2.16 -3.26
N ALA A 88 29.71 2.48 -4.17
CA ALA A 88 29.50 2.39 -5.60
C ALA A 88 29.48 0.91 -6.04
N THR A 89 28.38 0.47 -6.63
CA THR A 89 28.36 -0.76 -7.44
C THR A 89 28.75 -0.40 -8.88
N PRO A 90 29.74 -1.07 -9.49
CA PRO A 90 29.84 -1.08 -10.95
C PRO A 90 28.92 -2.16 -11.50
N PHE A 91 27.98 -1.76 -12.36
CA PHE A 91 27.21 -2.66 -13.21
C PHE A 91 28.08 -3.00 -14.42
N ALA A 92 28.64 -4.22 -14.44
CA ALA A 92 29.33 -4.73 -15.62
C ALA A 92 28.29 -5.18 -16.65
N ALA A 93 28.23 -4.44 -17.76
CA ALA A 93 27.55 -4.86 -18.97
C ALA A 93 28.40 -5.91 -19.68
N THR A 94 27.80 -7.05 -20.03
CA THR A 94 28.35 -7.95 -21.06
C THR A 94 27.31 -8.14 -22.15
N LEU A 95 27.51 -7.41 -23.24
CA LEU A 95 27.03 -7.72 -24.57
C LEU A 95 27.98 -8.74 -25.20
N SER A 96 27.47 -9.91 -25.62
CA SER A 96 27.95 -10.76 -26.73
C SER A 96 27.01 -11.98 -26.77
N GLY A 97 26.35 -12.40 -27.84
CA GLY A 97 26.72 -12.35 -29.25
C GLY A 97 26.88 -13.79 -29.73
N LYS A 98 25.89 -14.27 -30.52
CA LYS A 98 25.67 -15.61 -31.12
C LYS A 98 24.87 -16.62 -30.30
#